data_AF-A0A9E9F350-F1
#
_entry.id   AF-A0A9E9F350-F1
#
_cell.length_a   1.000
_cell.length_b   1.000
_cell.length_c   1.000
_cell.angle_alpha   90.00
_cell.angle_beta   90.00
_cell.angle_gamma   90.00
#
_symmetry.space_group_name_H-M   'P 1'
#
loop_
_entity.id
_entity.type
_entity.pdbx_description
1 polymer ?
#
loop_
_entity_poly.entity_id
_entity_poly.type
_entity_poly.pdbx_seq_one_letter_code
_entity_poly.pdbx_strand_id
1 'polypeptide(L)'
;ECPGHFGHIELAKAVYHIGFITKVKKILECVCVNCGKLKVDDRDEELRTLLSRIQPKYRLRHVWERAKTVMLCEEDEAENEDDDGEPIPGHGGCGHRQPVVRKEALKLNLVYKRVNDDDEKGKDGPVMPEKKELSASEAHAILSKIPLSDLELMGLSAEYAKPDWMILTVLPVPPAAVRPSVTTPGKATSQDDLTYKLAEILKANGTVEKHLLEGAASHVTDEYVQLLQYHVATYMDNDIAG
;
A
#
# COMPACT_ATOMS: atom_id res chain seq x y z
N GLU A 1 2.62 29.51 27.66
CA GLU A 1 1.95 29.55 26.33
C GLU A 1 1.45 28.15 26.00
N CYS A 2 0.31 28.02 25.32
CA CYS A 2 -0.23 26.71 24.93
C CYS A 2 0.32 26.31 23.56
N PRO A 3 0.98 25.14 23.41
CA PRO A 3 1.55 24.70 22.13
C PRO A 3 0.49 24.23 21.12
N GLY A 4 -0.77 24.07 21.56
CA GLY A 4 -1.83 23.44 20.78
C GLY A 4 -1.80 21.92 20.86
N HIS A 5 -2.94 21.29 20.59
CA HIS A 5 -3.12 19.84 20.64
C HIS A 5 -3.57 19.31 19.29
N PHE A 6 -3.01 18.17 18.88
CA PHE A 6 -3.44 17.49 17.66
C PHE A 6 -4.83 16.87 17.86
N GLY A 7 -5.67 17.01 16.85
CA GLY A 7 -6.89 16.22 16.69
C GLY A 7 -6.65 15.02 15.78
N HIS A 8 -7.71 14.27 15.52
CA HIS A 8 -7.70 13.19 14.54
C HIS A 8 -9.05 13.14 13.79
N ILE A 9 -9.03 12.63 12.57
CA ILE A 9 -10.20 12.26 11.79
C ILE A 9 -10.07 10.78 11.44
N GLU A 10 -11.04 9.98 11.86
CA GLU A 10 -11.15 8.58 11.44
C GLU A 10 -11.72 8.54 10.02
N LEU A 11 -11.01 7.87 9.11
CA LEU A 11 -11.44 7.78 7.71
C LEU A 11 -12.38 6.59 7.53
N ALA A 12 -13.52 6.81 6.87
CA ALA A 12 -14.52 5.79 6.56
C ALA A 12 -13.95 4.64 5.71
N LYS A 13 -12.95 4.95 4.89
CA LYS A 13 -12.10 3.98 4.19
C LYS A 13 -10.65 4.41 4.27
N ALA A 14 -9.77 3.43 4.33
CA ALA A 14 -8.33 3.67 4.26
C ALA A 14 -7.96 4.33 2.92
N VAL A 15 -6.98 5.24 2.93
CA VAL A 15 -6.46 5.93 1.74
C VAL A 15 -4.93 5.83 1.67
N TYR A 16 -4.38 5.82 0.46
CA TYR A 16 -2.94 5.89 0.24
C TYR A 16 -2.39 7.25 0.66
N HIS A 17 -1.30 7.24 1.41
CA HIS A 17 -0.52 8.45 1.63
C HIS A 17 0.25 8.83 0.36
N ILE A 18 0.08 10.05 -0.14
CA ILE A 18 0.67 10.51 -1.41
C ILE A 18 2.20 10.36 -1.44
N GLY A 19 2.88 10.78 -0.38
CA GLY A 19 4.34 10.64 -0.24
C GLY A 19 4.86 9.20 -0.19
N PHE A 20 4.00 8.21 0.10
CA PHE A 20 4.43 6.82 0.28
C PHE A 20 3.87 5.85 -0.76
N ILE A 21 2.92 6.25 -1.62
CA ILE A 21 2.29 5.35 -2.60
C ILE A 21 3.33 4.62 -3.48
N THR A 22 4.42 5.29 -3.86
CA THR A 22 5.52 4.70 -4.64
C THR A 22 6.32 3.67 -3.82
N LYS A 23 6.48 3.91 -2.51
CA LYS A 23 7.17 2.98 -1.60
C LYS A 23 6.29 1.77 -1.27
N VAL A 24 4.99 2.00 -1.03
CA VAL A 24 3.97 0.95 -0.89
C VAL A 24 3.96 0.05 -2.11
N LYS A 25 3.93 0.62 -3.32
CA LYS A 25 4.05 -0.15 -4.57
C LYS A 25 5.27 -1.08 -4.56
N LYS A 26 6.46 -0.56 -4.22
CA LYS A 26 7.69 -1.38 -4.17
C LYS A 26 7.59 -2.50 -3.15
N ILE A 27 7.05 -2.23 -1.97
CA ILE A 27 6.89 -3.25 -0.92
C ILE A 27 5.90 -4.34 -1.38
N LEU A 28 4.78 -3.96 -2.00
CA LEU A 28 3.82 -4.90 -2.58
C LEU A 28 4.41 -5.73 -3.72
N GLU A 29 5.39 -5.20 -4.45
CA GLU A 29 6.15 -5.97 -5.45
C GLU A 29 7.13 -6.96 -4.80
N CYS A 30 7.56 -6.71 -3.56
CA CYS A 30 8.44 -7.60 -2.80
C CYS A 30 7.70 -8.78 -2.15
N VAL A 31 6.47 -8.57 -1.67
CA VAL A 31 5.73 -9.56 -0.87
C VAL A 31 4.59 -10.21 -1.65
N CYS A 32 4.18 -11.40 -1.22
CA CYS A 32 3.04 -12.10 -1.76
C CYS A 32 1.74 -11.32 -1.47
N VAL A 33 0.98 -10.98 -2.51
CA VAL A 33 -0.29 -10.23 -2.35
C VAL A 33 -1.40 -11.03 -1.64
N ASN A 34 -1.18 -12.33 -1.39
CA ASN A 34 -2.11 -13.19 -0.67
C ASN A 34 -1.69 -13.44 0.78
N CYS A 35 -0.52 -14.06 0.99
CA CYS A 35 -0.03 -14.44 2.33
C CYS A 35 0.85 -13.38 3.02
N GLY A 36 1.34 -12.36 2.30
CA GLY A 36 2.21 -11.32 2.88
C GLY A 36 3.68 -11.70 3.06
N LYS A 37 4.07 -12.94 2.75
CA LYS A 37 5.46 -13.40 2.82
C LYS A 37 6.33 -12.76 1.74
N LEU A 38 7.57 -12.43 2.07
CA LEU A 38 8.55 -11.92 1.12
C LEU A 38 8.87 -12.99 0.06
N LYS A 39 8.85 -12.62 -1.22
CA LYS A 39 9.07 -13.55 -2.35
C LYS A 39 10.52 -13.97 -2.54
N VAL A 40 11.44 -13.31 -1.84
CA VAL A 40 12.87 -13.59 -1.85
C VAL A 40 13.32 -13.66 -0.41
N ASP A 41 14.10 -14.66 -0.07
CA ASP A 41 14.54 -14.89 1.31
C ASP A 41 16.07 -15.00 1.36
N ASP A 42 16.57 -15.45 2.51
CA ASP A 42 17.98 -15.65 2.80
C ASP A 42 18.58 -16.90 2.14
N ARG A 43 17.79 -17.73 1.44
CA ARG A 43 18.30 -18.85 0.65
C ARG A 43 19.09 -18.38 -0.57
N ASP A 44 18.83 -17.16 -1.05
CA ASP A 44 19.69 -16.50 -2.05
C ASP A 44 20.97 -15.98 -1.36
N GLU A 45 22.04 -16.78 -1.43
CA GLU A 45 23.34 -16.47 -0.82
C GLU A 45 23.93 -15.14 -1.31
N GLU A 46 23.69 -14.78 -2.58
CA GLU A 46 24.14 -13.51 -3.14
C GLU A 46 23.39 -12.34 -2.49
N LEU A 47 22.07 -12.46 -2.36
CA LEU A 47 21.24 -11.47 -1.67
C LEU A 47 21.66 -11.35 -0.20
N ARG A 48 21.86 -12.46 0.51
CA ARG A 48 22.29 -12.48 1.92
C ARG A 48 23.64 -11.77 2.11
N THR A 49 24.62 -12.11 1.28
CA THR A 49 25.94 -11.48 1.31
C THR A 49 25.85 -9.99 1.02
N LEU A 50 25.04 -9.60 0.04
CA LEU A 50 24.81 -8.20 -0.31
C LEU A 50 24.17 -7.41 0.85
N LEU A 51 23.11 -7.94 1.44
CA LEU A 51 22.36 -7.28 2.52
C LEU A 51 23.19 -7.14 3.82
N SER A 52 24.13 -8.05 4.07
CA SER A 52 25.05 -7.96 5.22
C SER A 52 25.97 -6.73 5.16
N ARG A 53 26.28 -6.25 3.95
CA ARG A 53 27.18 -5.10 3.72
C ARG A 53 26.44 -3.77 3.59
N ILE A 54 25.11 -3.82 3.43
CA ILE A 54 24.27 -2.65 3.15
C ILE A 54 23.52 -2.21 4.40
N GLN A 55 23.55 -0.90 4.67
CA GLN A 55 22.77 -0.30 5.75
C GLN A 55 21.27 -0.53 5.55
N PRO A 56 20.49 -0.82 6.61
CA PRO A 56 19.06 -1.17 6.52
C PRO A 56 18.25 -0.24 5.62
N LYS A 57 18.44 1.08 5.73
CA LYS A 57 17.72 2.09 4.93
C LYS A 57 17.83 1.92 3.40
N TYR A 58 18.85 1.22 2.90
CA TYR A 58 19.07 1.02 1.46
C TYR A 58 18.70 -0.40 0.98
N ARG A 59 18.38 -1.33 1.90
CA ARG A 59 18.12 -2.74 1.58
C ARG A 59 16.91 -2.93 0.68
N LEU A 60 15.82 -2.20 0.93
CA LEU A 60 14.57 -2.32 0.18
C LEU A 60 14.77 -2.24 -1.34
N ARG A 61 15.68 -1.38 -1.82
CA ARG A 61 15.96 -1.25 -3.26
C ARG A 61 16.48 -2.55 -3.85
N HIS A 62 17.43 -3.19 -3.18
CA HIS A 62 18.07 -4.42 -3.63
C HIS A 62 17.12 -5.61 -3.53
N VAL A 63 16.39 -5.73 -2.42
CA VAL A 63 15.35 -6.75 -2.26
C VAL A 63 14.29 -6.60 -3.35
N TRP A 64 13.84 -5.37 -3.62
CA TRP A 64 12.86 -5.10 -4.69
C TRP A 64 13.37 -5.44 -6.09
N GLU A 65 14.64 -5.14 -6.40
CA GLU A 65 15.24 -5.48 -7.70
C GLU A 65 15.19 -6.98 -7.98
N ARG A 66 15.34 -7.81 -6.94
CA ARG A 66 15.26 -9.27 -7.02
C ARG A 66 13.82 -9.79 -7.00
N ALA A 67 12.99 -9.26 -6.11
CA ALA A 67 11.63 -9.75 -5.87
C ALA A 67 10.64 -9.36 -6.97
N LYS A 68 10.83 -8.23 -7.65
CA LYS A 68 9.90 -7.76 -8.71
C LYS A 68 9.80 -8.71 -9.90
N THR A 69 10.79 -9.57 -10.11
CA THR A 69 10.80 -10.57 -11.20
C THR A 69 10.17 -11.89 -10.77
N VAL A 70 9.96 -12.11 -9.47
CA VAL A 70 9.35 -13.32 -8.94
C VAL A 70 7.83 -13.22 -9.07
N MET A 71 7.26 -14.06 -9.94
CA MET A 71 5.84 -14.05 -10.30
C MET A 71 5.05 -15.22 -9.69
N LEU A 72 5.67 -16.00 -8.81
CA LEU A 72 5.07 -17.14 -8.12
C LEU A 72 5.55 -17.15 -6.67
N CYS A 73 4.64 -17.34 -5.72
CA CYS A 73 5.00 -17.50 -4.32
C CYS A 73 5.34 -18.98 -4.09
N GLU A 74 6.62 -19.32 -3.98
CA GLU A 74 7.10 -20.70 -3.86
C GLU A 74 6.50 -21.37 -2.61
N GLU A 75 5.85 -22.50 -2.80
CA GLU A 75 5.39 -23.35 -1.69
C GLU A 75 6.49 -24.34 -1.30
N ASP A 76 6.39 -24.88 -0.09
CA ASP A 76 7.33 -25.91 0.36
C ASP A 76 7.00 -27.24 -0.31
N GLU A 77 8.02 -27.91 -0.82
CA GLU A 77 7.86 -29.31 -1.22
C GLU A 77 7.49 -30.13 0.02
N ALA A 78 6.52 -31.02 -0.11
CA ALA A 78 6.18 -31.94 0.98
C ALA A 78 7.42 -32.77 1.32
N GLU A 79 7.75 -32.86 2.62
CA GLU A 79 8.86 -33.69 3.10
C GLU A 79 8.72 -35.10 2.51
N ASN A 80 9.67 -35.52 1.68
CA ASN A 80 9.73 -36.91 1.22
C ASN A 80 10.16 -37.74 2.43
N GLU A 81 9.32 -38.68 2.87
CA GLU A 81 9.55 -39.55 4.04
C GLU A 81 10.80 -40.45 3.93
N ASP A 82 11.52 -40.41 2.80
CA ASP A 82 12.63 -41.29 2.44
C ASP A 82 14.04 -40.63 2.44
N ASP A 83 14.19 -39.36 2.86
CA ASP A 83 15.49 -38.67 2.91
C ASP A 83 16.01 -38.57 4.36
N ASP A 84 17.06 -39.34 4.70
CA ASP A 84 17.76 -39.33 6.01
C ASP A 84 18.59 -38.03 6.25
N GLY A 85 18.32 -36.96 5.49
CA GLY A 85 18.97 -35.65 5.61
C GLY A 85 18.30 -34.72 6.64
N GLU A 86 19.03 -33.70 7.11
CA GLU A 86 18.38 -32.62 7.88
C GLU A 86 17.37 -31.90 6.96
N PRO A 87 16.11 -31.70 7.39
CA PRO A 87 15.10 -31.07 6.55
C PRO A 87 15.52 -29.64 6.20
N ILE A 88 15.74 -29.37 4.91
CA ILE A 88 16.06 -28.02 4.42
C ILE A 88 14.77 -27.19 4.54
N PRO A 89 14.75 -26.10 5.33
CA PRO A 89 13.56 -25.26 5.44
C PRO A 89 13.19 -24.68 4.07
N GLY A 90 11.97 -24.94 3.61
CA GLY A 90 11.48 -24.38 2.36
C GLY A 90 11.12 -22.88 2.45
N HIS A 91 10.69 -22.30 1.32
CA HIS A 91 10.31 -20.89 1.23
C HIS A 91 9.13 -20.51 2.14
N GLY A 92 8.24 -21.43 2.47
CA GLY A 92 7.00 -21.31 3.22
C GLY A 92 5.98 -20.35 2.61
N GLY A 93 5.91 -20.27 1.28
CA GLY A 93 4.89 -19.52 0.55
C GLY A 93 3.59 -20.32 0.34
N CYS A 94 2.74 -19.85 -0.58
CA CYS A 94 1.36 -20.35 -0.72
C CYS A 94 0.95 -20.71 -2.15
N GLY A 95 1.90 -20.81 -3.09
CA GLY A 95 1.63 -21.12 -4.50
C GLY A 95 0.95 -20.00 -5.31
N HIS A 96 0.56 -18.88 -4.67
CA HIS A 96 -0.20 -17.83 -5.33
C HIS A 96 0.63 -17.11 -6.42
N ARG A 97 0.09 -17.03 -7.64
CA ARG A 97 0.67 -16.26 -8.74
C ARG A 97 0.66 -14.77 -8.42
N GLN A 98 1.78 -14.10 -8.66
CA GLN A 98 1.95 -12.70 -8.29
C GLN A 98 1.65 -11.78 -9.47
N PRO A 99 0.91 -10.68 -9.25
CA PRO A 99 0.64 -9.69 -10.28
C PRO A 99 1.81 -8.72 -10.45
N VAL A 100 1.82 -8.04 -11.60
CA VAL A 100 2.61 -6.81 -11.76
C VAL A 100 1.81 -5.64 -11.18
N VAL A 101 2.39 -4.94 -10.20
CA VAL A 101 1.75 -3.76 -9.60
C VAL A 101 2.01 -2.54 -10.48
N ARG A 102 0.95 -1.90 -10.96
CA ARG A 102 1.00 -0.68 -11.78
C ARG A 102 0.43 0.50 -11.00
N LYS A 103 1.12 1.64 -11.01
CA LYS A 103 0.61 2.90 -10.47
C LYS A 103 0.01 3.72 -11.59
N GLU A 104 -1.23 4.16 -11.41
CA GLU A 104 -1.94 5.08 -12.29
C GLU A 104 -2.50 6.22 -11.43
N ALA A 105 -1.88 7.40 -11.51
CA ALA A 105 -2.16 8.53 -10.63
C ALA A 105 -2.13 8.13 -9.13
N LEU A 106 -3.28 8.19 -8.45
CA LEU A 106 -3.47 7.87 -7.03
C LEU A 106 -3.90 6.42 -6.78
N LYS A 107 -3.90 5.57 -7.82
CA LYS A 107 -4.34 4.18 -7.74
C LYS A 107 -3.18 3.20 -7.95
N LEU A 108 -3.29 2.05 -7.31
CA LEU A 108 -2.49 0.88 -7.61
C LEU A 108 -3.38 -0.19 -8.25
N ASN A 109 -2.89 -0.83 -9.30
CA ASN A 109 -3.59 -1.89 -10.02
C ASN A 109 -2.72 -3.15 -10.04
N LEU A 110 -3.34 -4.29 -9.78
CA LEU A 110 -2.75 -5.61 -9.94
C LEU A 110 -3.05 -6.10 -11.36
N VAL A 111 -2.00 -6.37 -12.13
CA VAL A 111 -2.13 -6.90 -13.50
C VAL A 111 -1.58 -8.32 -13.53
N TYR A 112 -2.48 -9.29 -13.71
CA TYR A 112 -2.11 -10.70 -13.86
C TYR A 112 -1.85 -11.01 -15.33
N LYS A 113 -0.68 -11.58 -15.63
CA LYS A 113 -0.42 -12.16 -16.95
C LYS A 113 -1.18 -13.48 -17.03
N ARG A 114 -2.05 -13.63 -18.03
CA ARG A 114 -2.59 -14.96 -18.35
C ARG A 114 -1.44 -15.79 -18.93
N VAL A 115 -1.22 -16.96 -18.34
CA VAL A 115 -0.40 -18.00 -18.95
C VAL A 115 -1.27 -18.58 -20.07
N ASN A 116 -0.75 -18.62 -21.29
CA ASN A 116 -1.39 -19.40 -22.35
C ASN A 116 -1.19 -20.87 -21.96
N ASP A 117 -2.15 -21.43 -21.23
CA ASP A 117 -2.25 -22.88 -21.14
C ASP A 117 -2.79 -23.36 -22.51
N ASP A 118 -1.85 -23.87 -23.31
CA ASP A 118 -1.88 -24.60 -24.58
C ASP A 118 -3.17 -24.65 -25.45
N ASP A 119 -3.00 -24.30 -26.73
CA ASP A 119 -3.51 -25.00 -27.92
C ASP A 119 -4.89 -25.69 -27.87
N GLU A 120 -5.97 -24.97 -27.53
CA GLU A 120 -7.30 -25.29 -28.07
C GLU A 120 -8.05 -24.08 -28.65
N LYS A 121 -8.01 -24.04 -29.99
CA LYS A 121 -9.01 -23.47 -30.91
C LYS A 121 -9.27 -21.96 -30.80
N GLY A 122 -8.48 -21.22 -31.59
CA GLY A 122 -9.06 -20.36 -32.64
C GLY A 122 -9.96 -19.21 -32.18
N LYS A 123 -9.48 -18.38 -31.26
CA LYS A 123 -9.97 -16.99 -31.13
C LYS A 123 -8.79 -16.02 -31.12
N ASP A 124 -8.36 -15.65 -32.33
CA ASP A 124 -7.53 -14.48 -32.59
C ASP A 124 -8.24 -13.21 -32.11
N GLY A 125 -7.92 -12.79 -30.90
CA GLY A 125 -8.19 -11.47 -30.38
C GLY A 125 -7.14 -11.16 -29.31
N PRO A 126 -6.66 -9.91 -29.18
CA PRO A 126 -5.71 -9.56 -28.12
C PRO A 126 -6.36 -9.85 -26.75
N VAL A 127 -5.89 -10.89 -26.08
CA VAL A 127 -6.38 -11.26 -24.75
C VAL A 127 -5.84 -10.23 -23.76
N MET A 128 -6.71 -9.31 -23.32
CA MET A 128 -6.32 -8.30 -22.34
C MET A 128 -5.97 -8.95 -20.99
N PRO A 129 -4.89 -8.51 -20.33
CA PRO A 129 -4.54 -8.99 -19.00
C PRO A 129 -5.61 -8.59 -18.00
N GLU A 130 -5.83 -9.45 -16.99
CA GLU A 130 -6.80 -9.16 -15.93
C GLU A 130 -6.23 -8.07 -15.02
N LYS A 131 -6.89 -6.91 -15.03
CA LYS A 131 -6.53 -5.74 -14.24
C LYS A 131 -7.53 -5.59 -13.10
N LYS A 132 -7.05 -5.73 -11.86
CA LYS A 132 -7.83 -5.48 -10.65
C LYS A 132 -7.28 -4.25 -9.93
N GLU A 133 -8.13 -3.27 -9.62
CA GLU A 133 -7.74 -2.16 -8.74
C GLU A 133 -7.46 -2.70 -7.34
N LEU A 134 -6.33 -2.31 -6.75
CA LEU A 134 -6.00 -2.61 -5.37
C LEU A 134 -6.45 -1.44 -4.50
N SER A 135 -7.45 -1.66 -3.67
CA SER A 135 -7.88 -0.64 -2.71
C SER A 135 -6.81 -0.44 -1.63
N ALA A 136 -6.75 0.76 -1.07
CA ALA A 136 -5.85 1.04 0.05
C ALA A 136 -6.14 0.16 1.28
N SER A 137 -7.40 -0.26 1.48
CA SER A 137 -7.79 -1.19 2.55
C SER A 137 -7.23 -2.60 2.32
N GLU A 138 -7.29 -3.12 1.09
CA GLU A 138 -6.65 -4.39 0.73
C GLU A 138 -5.12 -4.31 0.86
N ALA A 139 -4.52 -3.21 0.40
CA ALA A 139 -3.09 -2.99 0.54
C ALA A 139 -2.67 -2.97 2.02
N HIS A 140 -3.40 -2.26 2.88
CA HIS A 140 -3.16 -2.26 4.33
C HIS A 140 -3.23 -3.68 4.90
N ALA A 141 -4.23 -4.47 4.52
CA ALA A 141 -4.36 -5.86 4.98
C ALA A 141 -3.16 -6.72 4.56
N ILE A 142 -2.66 -6.57 3.33
CA ILE A 142 -1.46 -7.29 2.87
C ILE A 142 -0.22 -6.84 3.67
N LEU A 143 -0.02 -5.53 3.80
CA LEU A 143 1.15 -4.97 4.49
C LEU A 143 1.19 -5.34 5.98
N SER A 144 0.03 -5.48 6.62
CA SER A 144 -0.09 -5.90 8.02
C SER A 144 0.27 -7.37 8.26
N LYS A 145 0.21 -8.22 7.22
CA LYS A 145 0.54 -9.66 7.30
C LYS A 145 2.04 -9.93 7.17
N ILE A 146 2.85 -8.93 6.81
CA ILE A 146 4.29 -9.13 6.59
C ILE A 146 4.94 -9.52 7.92
N PRO A 147 5.64 -10.66 8.00
CA PRO A 147 6.27 -11.10 9.24
C PRO A 147 7.49 -10.23 9.59
N LEU A 148 7.83 -10.20 10.87
CA LEU A 148 8.90 -9.33 11.39
C LEU A 148 10.27 -9.63 10.75
N SER A 149 10.59 -10.91 10.52
CA SER A 149 11.82 -11.34 9.83
C SER A 149 11.96 -10.71 8.45
N ASP A 150 10.86 -10.63 7.71
CA ASP A 150 10.83 -10.11 6.34
C ASP A 150 10.96 -8.58 6.33
N LEU A 151 10.41 -7.90 7.35
CA LEU A 151 10.60 -6.46 7.54
C LEU A 151 12.09 -6.14 7.75
N GLU A 152 12.78 -6.90 8.61
CA GLU A 152 14.21 -6.71 8.88
C GLU A 152 15.08 -7.00 7.65
N LEU A 153 14.74 -8.02 6.86
CA LEU A 153 15.43 -8.34 5.62
C LEU A 153 15.29 -7.20 4.59
N MET A 154 14.08 -6.63 4.46
CA MET A 154 13.83 -5.44 3.64
C MET A 154 14.47 -4.15 4.20
N GLY A 155 14.94 -4.18 5.45
CA GLY A 155 15.51 -3.02 6.15
C GLY A 155 14.46 -2.00 6.60
N LEU A 156 13.25 -2.46 6.88
CA LEU A 156 12.15 -1.70 7.47
C LEU A 156 12.14 -1.89 8.99
N SER A 157 11.61 -0.92 9.72
CA SER A 157 11.56 -0.96 11.19
C SER A 157 10.16 -1.35 11.66
N ALA A 158 10.06 -2.44 12.42
CA ALA A 158 8.80 -2.86 13.04
C ALA A 158 8.30 -1.91 14.14
N GLU A 159 9.18 -1.09 14.72
CA GLU A 159 8.86 -0.21 15.84
C GLU A 159 8.51 1.22 15.38
N TYR A 160 9.26 1.75 14.41
CA TYR A 160 9.15 3.16 14.03
C TYR A 160 8.55 3.39 12.64
N ALA A 161 8.54 2.37 11.77
CA ALA A 161 8.19 2.56 10.36
C ALA A 161 7.59 1.29 9.74
N LYS A 162 6.51 0.78 10.36
CA LYS A 162 5.81 -0.38 9.79
C LYS A 162 5.17 -0.04 8.43
N PRO A 163 5.13 -0.98 7.48
CA PRO A 163 4.64 -0.68 6.13
C PRO A 163 3.16 -0.33 6.06
N ASP A 164 2.32 -0.93 6.90
CA ASP A 164 0.90 -0.67 7.00
C ASP A 164 0.59 0.80 7.38
N TRP A 165 1.47 1.46 8.15
CA TRP A 165 1.34 2.87 8.49
C TRP A 165 1.52 3.84 7.32
N MET A 166 2.00 3.34 6.16
CA MET A 166 2.02 4.13 4.92
C MET A 166 0.61 4.29 4.31
N ILE A 167 -0.38 3.55 4.83
CA ILE A 167 -1.79 3.69 4.51
C ILE A 167 -2.48 4.45 5.65
N LEU A 168 -3.20 5.51 5.31
CA LEU A 168 -3.90 6.34 6.27
C LEU A 168 -5.27 5.73 6.56
N THR A 169 -5.48 5.32 7.81
CA THR A 169 -6.79 4.98 8.38
C THR A 169 -7.29 6.10 9.29
N VAL A 170 -6.37 6.83 9.92
CA VAL A 170 -6.63 8.00 10.76
C VAL A 170 -5.76 9.15 10.28
N LEU A 171 -6.37 10.30 9.98
CA LEU A 171 -5.68 11.50 9.55
C LEU A 171 -5.42 12.42 10.76
N PRO A 172 -4.16 12.77 11.07
CA PRO A 172 -3.87 13.73 12.14
C PRO A 172 -4.29 15.14 11.74
N VAL A 173 -4.97 15.83 12.66
CA VAL A 173 -5.41 17.22 12.47
C VAL A 173 -4.47 18.16 13.21
N PRO A 174 -3.75 19.05 12.52
CA PRO A 174 -2.83 19.96 13.17
C PRO A 174 -3.58 21.00 14.03
N PRO A 175 -2.96 21.45 15.13
CA PRO A 175 -3.54 22.46 16.01
C PRO A 175 -3.67 23.82 15.32
N ALA A 176 -4.54 24.69 15.85
CA ALA A 176 -4.78 26.03 15.31
C ALA A 176 -3.51 26.89 15.16
N ALA A 177 -2.49 26.66 15.98
CA ALA A 177 -1.19 27.33 15.86
C ALA A 177 -0.49 27.08 14.51
N VAL A 178 -0.74 25.93 13.88
CA VAL A 178 -0.19 25.55 12.56
C VAL A 178 -1.10 26.02 11.42
N ARG A 179 -2.37 26.32 11.69
CA ARG A 179 -3.39 26.76 10.73
C ARG A 179 -4.08 28.06 11.19
N PRO A 180 -3.34 29.19 11.25
CA PRO A 180 -3.80 30.41 11.91
C PRO A 180 -4.89 31.12 11.10
N SER A 181 -5.96 31.55 11.77
CA SER A 181 -6.99 32.38 11.14
C SER A 181 -6.52 33.83 10.98
N VAL A 182 -6.92 34.48 9.89
CA VAL A 182 -6.66 35.89 9.62
C VAL A 182 -7.90 36.71 9.95
N THR A 183 -7.80 37.58 10.96
CA THR A 183 -8.86 38.54 11.29
C THR A 183 -8.42 39.94 10.89
N THR A 184 -9.11 40.55 9.93
CA THR A 184 -8.93 41.98 9.60
C THR A 184 -9.94 42.81 10.40
N PRO A 185 -9.53 43.92 11.05
CA PRO A 185 -10.46 44.79 11.78
C PRO A 185 -11.61 45.25 10.87
N GLY A 186 -12.86 45.04 11.29
CA GLY A 186 -14.05 45.41 10.52
C GLY A 186 -14.46 44.43 9.41
N LYS A 187 -13.77 43.30 9.23
CA LYS A 187 -14.19 42.22 8.32
C LYS A 187 -14.43 40.91 9.08
N ALA A 188 -15.15 40.00 8.44
CA ALA A 188 -15.30 38.63 8.93
C ALA A 188 -13.92 37.93 9.02
N THR A 189 -13.78 37.04 9.99
CA THR A 189 -12.56 36.23 10.15
C THR A 189 -12.45 35.24 9.00
N SER A 190 -11.32 35.22 8.30
CA SER A 190 -10.99 34.22 7.29
C SER A 190 -10.20 33.09 7.94
N GLN A 191 -10.62 31.85 7.71
CA GLN A 191 -9.86 30.68 8.13
C GLN A 191 -8.67 30.44 7.18
N ASP A 192 -7.71 29.66 7.66
CA ASP A 192 -6.55 29.18 6.90
C ASP A 192 -6.95 28.15 5.83
N ASP A 193 -6.21 28.06 4.73
CA ASP A 193 -6.50 27.14 3.62
C ASP A 193 -6.46 25.66 4.05
N LEU A 194 -5.58 25.28 4.99
CA LEU A 194 -5.56 23.92 5.55
C LEU A 194 -6.87 23.63 6.28
N THR A 195 -7.47 24.63 6.93
CA THR A 195 -8.74 24.48 7.63
C THR A 195 -9.89 24.25 6.63
N TYR A 196 -9.89 24.96 5.51
CA TYR A 196 -10.87 24.73 4.44
C TYR A 196 -10.70 23.33 3.83
N LYS A 197 -9.46 22.91 3.58
CA LYS A 197 -9.19 21.58 3.02
C LYS A 197 -9.60 20.45 3.96
N LEU A 198 -9.33 20.59 5.26
CA LEU A 198 -9.81 19.65 6.28
C LEU A 198 -11.34 19.58 6.32
N ALA A 199 -12.04 20.70 6.12
CA ALA A 199 -13.50 20.70 6.02
C ALA A 199 -14.01 19.95 4.77
N GLU A 200 -13.32 20.03 3.64
CA GLU A 200 -13.62 19.23 2.45
C GLU A 200 -13.41 17.73 2.71
N ILE A 201 -12.28 17.36 3.34
CA ILE A 201 -11.99 15.97 3.72
C ILE A 201 -13.10 15.44 4.61
N LEU A 202 -13.52 16.20 5.61
CA LEU A 202 -14.58 15.78 6.54
C LEU A 202 -15.92 15.55 5.82
N LYS A 203 -16.29 16.41 4.88
CA LYS A 203 -17.50 16.25 4.06
C LYS A 203 -17.43 15.03 3.15
N ALA A 204 -16.30 14.84 2.46
CA ALA A 204 -16.09 13.67 1.61
C ALA A 204 -16.14 12.37 2.44
N ASN A 205 -15.51 12.36 3.61
CA ASN A 205 -15.49 11.22 4.52
C ASN A 205 -16.89 10.85 5.00
N GLY A 206 -17.69 11.83 5.44
CA GLY A 206 -19.08 11.58 5.86
C GLY A 206 -19.99 11.11 4.71
N THR A 207 -19.70 11.52 3.47
CA THR A 207 -20.41 11.02 2.28
C THR A 207 -20.09 9.55 2.03
N VAL A 208 -18.82 9.15 2.13
CA VAL A 208 -18.40 7.75 2.01
C VAL A 208 -19.05 6.90 3.11
N GLU A 209 -19.01 7.37 4.36
CA GLU A 209 -19.63 6.68 5.50
C GLU A 209 -21.13 6.45 5.30
N LYS A 210 -21.85 7.49 4.85
CA LYS A 210 -23.28 7.40 4.55
C LYS A 210 -23.57 6.34 3.47
N HIS A 211 -22.82 6.33 2.37
CA HIS A 211 -23.03 5.36 1.30
C HIS A 211 -22.68 3.93 1.70
N LEU A 212 -21.71 3.74 2.60
CA LEU A 212 -21.42 2.44 3.18
C LEU A 212 -22.57 1.93 4.07
N LEU A 213 -23.17 2.81 4.88
CA LEU A 213 -24.31 2.47 5.74
C LEU A 213 -25.59 2.17 4.94
N GLU A 214 -25.82 2.91 3.85
CA GLU A 214 -26.98 2.71 2.97
C GLU A 214 -26.85 1.48 2.05
N GLY A 215 -25.69 0.81 2.06
CA GLY A 215 -25.44 -0.37 1.21
C GLY A 215 -25.41 -0.02 -0.28
N ALA A 216 -24.87 1.15 -0.63
CA ALA A 216 -24.73 1.57 -2.02
C ALA A 216 -23.89 0.56 -2.84
N ALA A 217 -24.08 0.56 -4.16
CA ALA A 217 -23.32 -0.31 -5.04
C ALA A 217 -21.82 0.02 -4.99
N SER A 218 -20.96 -1.01 -5.02
CA SER A 218 -19.49 -0.88 -4.84
C SER A 218 -18.89 0.20 -5.74
N HIS A 219 -19.25 0.24 -7.02
CA HIS A 219 -18.72 1.21 -7.97
C HIS A 219 -19.00 2.67 -7.57
N VAL A 220 -20.18 2.95 -7.01
CA VAL A 220 -20.55 4.30 -6.53
C VAL A 220 -19.71 4.66 -5.30
N THR A 221 -19.57 3.72 -4.35
CA THR A 221 -18.72 3.93 -3.18
C THR A 221 -17.27 4.18 -3.58
N ASP A 222 -16.75 3.45 -4.56
CA ASP A 222 -15.38 3.58 -5.05
C ASP A 222 -15.12 4.96 -5.68
N GLU A 223 -16.11 5.58 -6.35
CA GLU A 223 -16.00 6.96 -6.84
C GLU A 223 -15.86 7.98 -5.69
N TYR A 224 -16.67 7.84 -4.63
CA TYR A 224 -16.56 8.72 -3.45
C TYR A 224 -15.27 8.49 -2.66
N VAL A 225 -14.79 7.24 -2.59
CA VAL A 225 -13.49 6.91 -1.98
C VAL A 225 -12.34 7.54 -2.79
N GLN A 226 -12.43 7.56 -4.12
CA GLN A 226 -11.45 8.27 -4.96
C GLN A 226 -11.46 9.78 -4.71
N LEU A 227 -12.63 10.37 -4.52
CA LEU A 227 -12.74 11.78 -4.15
C LEU A 227 -12.10 12.05 -2.79
N LEU A 228 -12.35 11.19 -1.78
CA LEU A 228 -11.70 11.28 -0.48
C LEU A 228 -10.18 11.16 -0.59
N GLN A 229 -9.69 10.18 -1.36
CA GLN A 229 -8.27 9.98 -1.65
C GLN A 229 -7.64 11.23 -2.27
N TYR A 230 -8.33 11.90 -3.19
CA TYR A 230 -7.87 13.13 -3.81
C TYR A 230 -7.78 14.29 -2.81
N HIS A 231 -8.80 14.50 -1.97
CA HIS A 231 -8.77 15.57 -0.96
C HIS A 231 -7.66 15.34 0.08
N VAL A 232 -7.44 14.10 0.52
CA VAL A 232 -6.35 13.78 1.46
C VAL A 232 -4.98 13.93 0.79
N ALA A 233 -4.83 13.53 -0.47
CA ALA A 233 -3.58 13.69 -1.20
C ALA A 233 -3.21 15.17 -1.39
N THR A 234 -4.15 15.97 -1.93
CA THR A 234 -3.96 17.41 -2.17
C THR A 234 -3.83 18.26 -0.91
N TYR A 235 -4.28 17.73 0.24
CA TYR A 235 -4.00 18.34 1.55
C TYR A 235 -2.53 18.24 1.96
N MET A 236 -1.85 17.15 1.58
CA MET A 236 -0.45 16.92 1.94
C MET A 236 0.53 17.42 0.87
N ASP A 237 0.16 17.25 -0.40
CA ASP A 237 0.97 17.64 -1.56
C ASP A 237 0.03 18.09 -2.68
N ASN A 238 0.08 19.36 -3.06
CA ASN A 238 -0.78 19.94 -4.09
C ASN A 238 -0.13 19.94 -5.49
N ASP A 239 1.13 19.50 -5.62
CA ASP A 239 1.87 19.49 -6.89
C ASP A 239 1.71 18.15 -7.63
N ILE A 240 0.63 17.42 -7.35
CA ILE A 240 0.35 16.12 -7.96
C ILE A 240 0.02 16.33 -9.45
N ALA A 241 0.76 15.65 -10.33
CA ALA A 241 0.45 15.60 -11.75
C ALA A 241 -0.95 14.97 -11.94
N GLY A 242 -1.90 15.80 -12.37
CA GLY A 242 -3.26 15.41 -12.76
C GLY A 242 -3.31 14.55 -14.01
#